data_AF-A0A4U3KZ00-F1
#
_entry.id   AF-A0A4U3KZ00-F1
#
_cell.length_a   1.000
_cell.length_b   1.000
_cell.length_c   1.000
_cell.angle_alpha   90.00
_cell.angle_beta   90.00
_cell.angle_gamma   90.00
#
_symmetry.space_group_name_H-M   'P 1'
#
loop_
_entity.id
_entity.type
_entity.pdbx_description
1 polymer ?
#
loop_
_entity_poly.entity_id
_entity_poly.type
_entity_poly.pdbx_seq_one_letter_code
_entity_poly.pdbx_strand_id
1 'polypeptide(L)' 'MQTQQLSRLMYLSWEIQHKKHCSRSKAMVAAWAIMLNEDITIYYLVRRHSRSYNPNKTEPSELSLFTNQ' A
#
# COMPACT_ATOMS: atom_id res chain seq x y z
N MET A 1 -7.04 -12.59 12.31
CA MET A 1 -7.18 -11.26 11.66
C MET A 1 -6.16 -10.24 12.16
N GLN A 2 -6.05 -9.92 13.46
CA GLN A 2 -5.06 -8.92 13.94
C GLN A 2 -3.58 -9.34 13.75
N THR A 3 -3.25 -10.62 13.89
CA THR A 3 -1.88 -11.14 13.73
C THR A 3 -1.34 -11.01 12.30
N GLN A 4 -2.22 -11.16 11.29
CA GLN A 4 -1.87 -11.01 9.87
C GLN A 4 -1.60 -9.55 9.49
N GLN A 5 -2.34 -8.61 10.08
CA GLN A 5 -2.10 -7.18 9.88
C GLN A 5 -0.77 -6.76 10.53
N LEU A 6 -0.48 -7.27 11.73
CA LEU A 6 0.78 -6.98 12.40
C LEU A 6 1.98 -7.54 11.64
N SER A 7 1.91 -8.80 11.18
CA SER A 7 3.01 -9.40 10.40
C SER A 7 3.26 -8.64 9.10
N ARG A 8 2.21 -8.18 8.41
CA ARG A 8 2.33 -7.31 7.23
C ARG A 8 2.95 -5.96 7.54
N LEU A 9 2.51 -5.29 8.60
CA LEU A 9 3.08 -4.01 9.02
C LEU A 9 4.58 -4.16 9.28
N MET A 10 4.98 -5.25 9.95
CA MET A 10 6.38 -5.55 10.26
C MET A 10 7.20 -5.82 8.99
N TYR A 11 6.67 -6.61 8.06
CA TYR A 11 7.32 -6.89 6.78
C TYR A 11 7.49 -5.62 5.94
N LEU A 12 6.42 -4.84 5.76
CA LEU A 12 6.42 -3.63 4.93
C LEU A 12 7.38 -2.58 5.50
N SER A 13 7.41 -2.44 6.83
CA SER A 13 8.34 -1.53 7.48
C SER A 13 9.80 -2.01 7.43
N TRP A 14 10.06 -3.32 7.41
CA TRP A 14 11.40 -3.84 7.13
C TRP A 14 11.85 -3.53 5.70
N GLU A 15 10.98 -3.72 4.71
CA GLU A 15 11.30 -3.37 3.32
C GLU A 15 11.61 -1.88 3.14
N ILE A 16 10.81 -1.00 3.76
CA ILE A 16 11.04 0.45 3.72
C ILE A 16 12.39 0.80 4.35
N GLN A 17 12.69 0.22 5.52
CA GLN A 17 13.97 0.42 6.19
C GLN A 17 15.14 -0.02 5.29
N HIS A 18 15.03 -1.18 4.64
CA HIS A 18 16.08 -1.71 3.78
C HIS A 18 16.28 -0.88 2.50
N LYS A 19 15.20 -0.51 1.81
CA LYS A 19 15.26 0.24 0.53
C LYS A 19 15.61 1.72 0.71
N LYS A 20 15.21 2.33 1.84
CA LYS A 20 15.39 3.76 2.09
C LYS A 20 16.47 4.08 3.12
N HIS A 21 17.13 3.06 3.67
CA HIS A 21 18.17 3.17 4.70
C HIS A 21 17.78 4.14 5.84
N CYS A 22 16.56 4.01 6.35
CA CYS A 22 16.01 4.89 7.38
C CYS A 22 15.87 4.18 8.74
N SER A 23 15.58 4.93 9.81
CA SER A 23 15.40 4.34 11.13
C SER A 23 14.14 3.46 11.17
N ARG A 24 14.18 2.42 12.00
CA ARG A 24 13.05 1.50 12.20
C ARG A 24 11.74 2.22 12.54
N SER A 25 11.82 3.27 13.36
CA SER A 25 10.69 4.11 13.76
C SER A 25 10.06 4.85 12.56
N LYS A 26 10.89 5.51 11.74
CA LYS A 26 10.42 6.20 10.52
C LYS A 26 9.81 5.21 9.52
N ALA A 27 10.42 4.05 9.36
CA ALA A 27 9.91 3.00 8.47
C ALA A 27 8.56 2.44 8.97
N MET A 28 8.38 2.30 10.29
CA MET A 28 7.13 1.82 10.88
C MET A 28 5.98 2.82 10.69
N VAL A 29 6.23 4.11 10.91
CA VAL A 29 5.25 5.17 10.68
C VAL A 29 4.84 5.23 9.21
N ALA A 30 5.81 5.15 8.29
CA ALA A 30 5.54 5.13 6.85
C ALA A 30 4.72 3.90 6.45
N ALA A 31 5.06 2.71 6.96
CA ALA A 31 4.31 1.50 6.67
C ALA A 31 2.87 1.56 7.19
N TRP A 32 2.67 2.12 8.38
CA TRP A 32 1.34 2.30 8.96
C TRP A 32 0.49 3.28 8.14
N ALA A 33 1.09 4.38 7.70
CA ALA A 33 0.41 5.34 6.82
C ALA A 33 -0.01 4.72 5.48
N ILE A 34 0.83 3.85 4.90
CA ILE A 34 0.50 3.10 3.67
C ILE A 34 -0.66 2.13 3.92
N MET A 35 -0.62 1.36 5.01
CA MET A 35 -1.69 0.42 5.33
C MET A 35 -3.02 1.11 5.63
N LEU A 36 -3.00 2.29 6.25
CA LEU A 36 -4.23 3.06 6.50
C LEU A 36 -4.84 3.68 5.25
N ASN A 37 -4.00 4.09 4.31
CA ASN A 37 -4.42 4.79 3.10
C ASN A 37 -4.35 3.87 1.89
N GLU A 38 -4.36 2.55 2.10
CA GLU A 38 -4.14 1.57 1.06
C GLU A 38 -5.10 1.76 -0.13
N ASP A 39 -6.39 1.77 0.15
CA ASP A 39 -7.46 1.93 -0.85
C ASP A 39 -7.36 3.28 -1.58
N ILE A 40 -7.06 4.35 -0.85
CA ILE A 40 -6.96 5.71 -1.39
C ILE A 40 -5.70 5.86 -2.25
N THR A 41 -4.58 5.29 -1.79
CA THR A 41 -3.28 5.41 -2.46
C THR A 41 -3.30 4.70 -3.80
N ILE A 42 -3.93 3.52 -3.88
CA ILE A 42 -4.06 2.78 -5.13
C ILE A 42 -4.98 3.53 -6.09
N TYR A 43 -6.12 4.06 -5.63
CA TYR A 43 -7.00 4.90 -6.45
C TYR A 43 -6.24 6.06 -7.10
N TYR A 44 -5.43 6.81 -6.33
CA TYR A 44 -4.67 7.93 -6.87
C TYR A 44 -3.51 7.49 -7.77
N LEU A 45 -2.85 6.37 -7.48
CA LEU A 45 -1.81 5.81 -8.35
C LEU A 45 -2.40 5.37 -9.69
N VAL A 46 -3.51 4.63 -9.67
CA VAL A 46 -4.21 4.22 -10.88
C VAL A 46 -4.71 5.43 -11.64
N ARG A 47 -5.31 6.42 -10.98
CA ARG A 47 -5.74 7.66 -11.65
C ARG A 47 -4.58 8.44 -12.28
N ARG A 48 -3.40 8.47 -11.64
CA ARG A 48 -2.23 9.19 -12.14
C ARG A 48 -1.52 8.46 -13.28
N HIS A 49 -1.48 7.13 -13.24
CA HIS A 49 -0.75 6.29 -14.19
C HIS A 49 -1.61 5.65 -15.28
N SER A 50 -2.94 5.65 -15.13
CA SER A 50 -3.85 5.30 -16.23
C SER A 50 -3.86 6.44 -17.25
N ARG A 51 -3.54 6.11 -18.49
CA ARG A 51 -3.79 7.03 -19.61
C ARG A 51 -5.29 7.28 -19.70
N SER A 52 -5.68 8.51 -20.04
CA SER A 52 -7.07 8.94 -20.18
C SER A 52 -7.91 8.09 -21.14
N TYR A 53 -7.27 7.30 -22.02
CA TYR A 53 -7.88 6.35 -22.95
C TYR A 53 -7.43 4.91 -22.64
N ASN A 54 -7.84 4.37 -21.50
CA ASN A 54 -7.76 2.93 -21.23
C ASN A 54 -9.17 2.32 -21.36
N PRO A 55 -9.40 1.37 -22.27
CA PRO A 55 -10.70 0.71 -22.44
C PRO A 55 -11.08 -0.18 -21.24
N ASN A 56 -10.09 -0.60 -20.46
CA ASN A 56 -10.28 -1.39 -19.23
C ASN A 56 -10.04 -0.49 -18.00
N LYS A 57 -10.99 0.40 -17.69
CA LYS A 57 -10.98 1.13 -16.42
C LYS A 57 -11.42 0.15 -15.33
N THR A 58 -10.48 -0.25 -14.49
CA THR A 58 -10.77 -1.03 -13.26
C THR A 58 -11.48 -0.13 -12.26
N GLU A 59 -12.56 -0.64 -11.66
CA GLU A 59 -13.31 0.10 -10.67
C GLU A 59 -12.47 0.27 -9.38
N PRO A 60 -12.59 1.40 -8.66
CA PRO A 60 -11.84 1.64 -7.42
C PRO A 60 -12.03 0.54 -6.35
N SER A 61 -13.18 -0.14 -6.36
CA SER A 61 -13.48 -1.26 -5.48
C SER A 61 -12.66 -2.52 -5.78
N GLU A 62 -12.05 -2.61 -6.95
CA GLU A 62 -11.17 -3.73 -7.36
C GLU A 62 -9.69 -3.43 -7.07
N LEU A 63 -9.40 -2.21 -6.63
CA LEU A 63 -8.06 -1.70 -6.37
C LEU A 63 -7.72 -1.80 -4.88
N SER A 64 -7.68 -3.03 -4.36
CA SER A 64 -7.11 -3.31 -3.05
C SER A 64 -5.70 -3.88 -3.22
N LEU A 65 -4.73 -3.43 -2.42
CA LEU A 65 -3.37 -4.00 -2.41
C LEU A 65 -3.42 -5.39 -1.78
N PHE A 66 -4.46 -5.68 -1.01
CA PHE A 66 -4.61 -6.88 -0.22
C PHE A 66 -5.98 -7.54 -0.43
N THR A 67 -6.05 -8.49 -1.36
CA THR A 67 -7.21 -9.37 -1.49
C THR A 67 -7.33 -10.26 -0.24
N ASN A 68 -8.50 -10.26 0.40
CA ASN A 68 -8.80 -11.13 1.54
C ASN A 68 -8.61 -12.61 1.14
N GLN A 69 -7.62 -13.27 1.75
CA GLN A 69 -7.45 -14.72 1.78
C GLN A 69 -7.77 -15.23 3.19
#